data_AF-A0A956N812-F1
#
_entry.id   AF-A0A956N812-F1
#
_cell.length_a   1.000
_cell.length_b   1.000
_cell.length_c   1.000
_cell.angle_alpha   90.00
_cell.angle_beta   90.00
_cell.angle_gamma   90.00
#
_symmetry.space_group_name_H-M   'P 1'
#
loop_
_entity.id
_entity.type
_entity.pdbx_description
1 polymer ?
#
loop_
_entity_poly.entity_id
_entity_poly.type
_entity_poly.pdbx_seq_one_letter_code
_entity_poly.pdbx_strand_id
1 'polypeptide(L)'
;GLAASTLRLRAYRDRTWKIIVPRDQGEPELFRYTTDPGERHDLAREYPEKLRELLRRAEELRTDRFFSETASDPAAHALSPETRRELETLGYVD
;
A
#
# COMPACT_ATOMS: atom_id res chain seq x y z
N GLY A 1 -4.11 26.33 -3.66
CA GLY A 1 -3.17 25.20 -3.81
C GLY A 1 -3.48 24.18 -2.74
N LEU A 2 -4.18 23.11 -3.09
CA LEU A 2 -4.36 21.97 -2.19
C LEU A 2 -3.15 21.07 -2.38
N ALA A 3 -2.25 21.07 -1.40
CA ALA A 3 -1.19 20.07 -1.35
C ALA A 3 -1.88 18.70 -1.25
N ALA A 4 -1.69 17.84 -2.25
CA ALA A 4 -2.08 16.44 -2.14
C ALA A 4 -1.30 15.85 -0.97
N SER A 5 -1.98 15.64 0.15
CA SER A 5 -1.40 14.92 1.28
C SER A 5 -1.07 13.52 0.80
N THR A 6 0.21 13.21 0.59
CA THR A 6 0.67 11.87 0.25
C THR A 6 0.28 10.93 1.37
N LEU A 7 -0.79 10.15 1.19
CA LEU A 7 -1.23 9.17 2.16
C LEU A 7 -0.14 8.12 2.32
N ARG A 8 0.40 7.97 3.53
CA ARG A 8 1.36 6.91 3.79
C ARG A 8 0.61 5.64 4.12
N LEU A 9 0.76 4.64 3.24
CA LEU A 9 0.13 3.33 3.39
C LEU A 9 1.17 2.26 3.70
N ARG A 10 0.72 1.20 4.35
CA ARG A 10 1.43 -0.09 4.42
C ARG A 10 0.52 -1.16 3.85
N ALA A 11 1.12 -2.19 3.26
CA ALA A 11 0.40 -3.37 2.87
C ALA A 11 1.09 -4.62 3.44
N TYR A 12 0.30 -5.57 3.87
CA TYR A 12 0.75 -6.93 4.15
C TYR A 12 -0.11 -7.90 3.34
N ARG A 13 0.54 -8.89 2.72
CA ARG A 13 -0.12 -9.86 1.87
C ARG A 13 0.39 -11.26 2.17
N ASP A 14 -0.54 -12.20 2.34
CA ASP A 14 -0.25 -13.63 2.28
C ASP A 14 -0.75 -14.24 0.95
N ARG A 15 -0.87 -15.57 0.84
CA ARG A 15 -1.31 -16.17 -0.44
C ARG A 15 -2.75 -15.80 -0.83
N THR A 16 -3.61 -15.55 0.13
CA THR A 16 -5.06 -15.43 -0.07
C THR A 16 -5.58 -14.05 0.29
N TRP A 17 -4.96 -13.39 1.26
CA TRP A 17 -5.44 -12.16 1.85
C TRP A 17 -4.42 -11.03 1.73
N LYS A 18 -4.94 -9.82 1.61
CA LYS A 18 -4.16 -8.58 1.67
C LYS A 18 -4.83 -7.62 2.64
N ILE A 19 -4.02 -6.94 3.43
CA ILE A 19 -4.46 -5.79 4.23
C ILE A 19 -3.75 -4.53 3.75
N ILE A 20 -4.48 -3.42 3.75
CA ILE A 20 -3.94 -2.07 3.56
C ILE A 20 -4.13 -1.31 4.87
N VAL A 21 -3.07 -0.70 5.38
CA VAL A 21 -3.03 -0.05 6.69
C VAL A 21 -2.55 1.39 6.51
N PRO A 22 -3.44 2.38 6.69
CA PRO A 22 -3.04 3.78 6.75
C PRO A 22 -2.07 4.04 7.90
N ARG A 23 -0.99 4.79 7.66
CA ARG A 23 -0.01 5.17 8.71
C ARG A 23 -0.43 6.39 9.50
N ASP A 24 -1.17 7.29 8.87
CA ASP A 24 -1.52 8.59 9.44
C ASP A 24 -2.98 8.59 9.94
N GLN A 25 -3.95 8.39 9.04
CA GLN A 25 -5.39 8.36 9.37
C GLN A 25 -6.14 7.38 8.45
N GLY A 26 -7.13 6.68 9.00
CA GLY A 26 -8.02 5.76 8.29
C GLY A 26 -8.14 4.39 8.95
N GLU A 27 -9.20 3.66 8.61
CA GLU A 27 -9.40 2.27 9.04
C GLU A 27 -8.60 1.32 8.13
N PRO A 28 -8.03 0.23 8.67
CA PRO A 28 -7.42 -0.80 7.84
C PRO A 28 -8.47 -1.52 6.98
N GLU A 29 -8.09 -1.83 5.74
CA GLU A 29 -8.92 -2.54 4.78
C GLU A 29 -8.45 -3.99 4.63
N LEU A 30 -9.37 -4.90 4.29
CA LEU A 30 -9.10 -6.33 4.08
C LEU A 30 -9.64 -6.81 2.74
N PHE A 31 -8.81 -7.47 1.95
CA PHE A 31 -9.19 -8.01 0.64
C PHE A 31 -8.82 -9.49 0.51
N ARG A 32 -9.68 -10.25 -0.17
CA ARG A 32 -9.37 -11.62 -0.60
C ARG A 32 -8.69 -11.59 -1.97
N TYR A 33 -7.37 -11.45 -1.97
CA TYR A 33 -6.54 -11.23 -3.16
C TYR A 33 -6.72 -12.27 -4.26
N THR A 34 -6.99 -13.54 -3.92
CA THR A 34 -7.16 -14.61 -4.92
C THR A 34 -8.42 -14.46 -5.77
N THR A 35 -9.47 -13.83 -5.23
CA THR A 35 -10.77 -13.66 -5.90
C THR A 35 -11.09 -12.21 -6.21
N ASP A 36 -10.38 -11.27 -5.58
CA ASP A 36 -10.50 -9.83 -5.77
C ASP A 36 -9.11 -9.18 -5.84
N PRO A 37 -8.33 -9.44 -6.91
CA PRO A 37 -7.00 -8.87 -7.07
C PRO A 37 -7.03 -7.36 -7.31
N GLY A 38 -8.19 -6.81 -7.71
CA GLY A 38 -8.40 -5.38 -7.92
C GLY A 38 -8.89 -4.65 -6.66
N GLU A 39 -8.97 -5.32 -5.51
CA GLU A 39 -9.27 -4.70 -4.21
C GLU A 39 -10.58 -3.91 -4.22
N ARG A 40 -11.60 -4.44 -4.90
CA ARG A 40 -12.88 -3.75 -5.12
C ARG A 40 -13.84 -3.89 -3.94
N HIS A 41 -13.66 -4.90 -3.10
CA HIS A 41 -14.56 -5.22 -1.99
C HIS A 41 -13.78 -5.28 -0.68
N ASP A 42 -13.90 -4.24 0.14
CA ASP A 42 -13.36 -4.25 1.50
C ASP A 42 -14.19 -5.18 2.40
N LEU A 43 -13.51 -6.19 2.95
CA LEU A 43 -14.03 -7.26 3.78
C LEU A 43 -13.73 -7.05 5.28
N ALA A 44 -13.17 -5.92 5.67
CA ALA A 44 -12.73 -5.64 7.04
C ALA A 44 -13.87 -5.80 8.07
N ARG A 45 -15.07 -5.34 7.71
CA ARG A 45 -16.27 -5.44 8.56
C ARG A 45 -16.89 -6.83 8.58
N GLU A 46 -16.76 -7.57 7.48
CA GLU A 46 -17.32 -8.92 7.35
C GLU A 46 -16.46 -9.98 8.06
N TYR A 47 -15.13 -9.77 8.09
CA TYR A 47 -14.18 -10.71 8.70
C TYR A 47 -13.23 -10.01 9.68
N PRO A 48 -13.74 -9.42 10.79
CA PRO A 48 -12.93 -8.64 11.72
C PRO A 48 -11.82 -9.48 12.40
N GLU A 49 -12.08 -10.76 12.67
CA GLU A 49 -11.07 -11.65 13.26
C GLU A 49 -9.92 -11.94 12.30
N LYS A 50 -10.22 -12.07 11.00
CA LYS A 50 -9.20 -12.27 9.97
C LYS A 50 -8.33 -11.03 9.82
N LEU A 51 -8.94 -9.85 9.87
CA LEU A 51 -8.22 -8.58 9.86
C LEU A 51 -7.25 -8.49 11.06
N ARG A 52 -7.71 -8.81 12.27
CA ARG A 52 -6.86 -8.82 13.48
C ARG A 52 -5.71 -9.81 13.39
N GLU A 53 -5.95 -11.02 12.87
CA GLU A 53 -4.92 -12.04 12.66
C GLU A 53 -3.80 -11.52 11.74
N LEU A 54 -4.18 -10.94 10.60
CA LEU A 54 -3.22 -10.45 9.61
C LEU A 54 -2.47 -9.20 10.09
N LEU A 55 -3.14 -8.31 10.83
CA LEU A 55 -2.48 -7.18 11.49
C LEU A 55 -1.40 -7.64 12.47
N ARG A 56 -1.69 -8.65 13.31
CA ARG A 56 -0.70 -9.24 14.22
C ARG A 56 0.49 -9.82 13.46
N ARG A 57 0.24 -10.60 12.40
CA ARG A 57 1.32 -11.16 11.56
C ARG A 57 2.16 -10.08 10.89
N ALA A 58 1.53 -9.01 10.40
CA ALA A 58 2.24 -7.88 9.80
C ALA A 58 3.17 -7.20 10.82
N GLU A 59 2.74 -7.05 12.07
CA GLU A 59 3.56 -6.45 13.13
C GLU A 59 4.70 -7.38 13.59
N GLU A 60 4.48 -8.69 13.63
CA GLU A 60 5.51 -9.68 13.95
C GLU A 60 6.64 -9.65 12.93
N LEU A 61 6.30 -9.69 11.64
CA LEU A 61 7.28 -9.60 10.56
C LEU A 61 8.00 -8.24 10.56
N ARG A 62 7.33 -7.17 11.02
CA ARG A 62 7.94 -5.83 11.10
C ARG A 62 9.08 -5.81 12.10
N THR A 63 8.89 -6.52 13.21
CA THR A 63 9.88 -6.65 14.29
C THR A 63 11.09 -7.50 13.84
N ASP A 64 10.89 -8.41 12.89
CA ASP A 64 11.90 -9.38 12.42
C ASP A 64 12.81 -8.87 11.27
N ARG A 65 12.66 -7.59 10.86
CA ARG A 65 13.59 -6.85 9.98
C ARG A 65 13.68 -7.35 8.52
N PHE A 66 12.70 -7.04 7.67
CA PHE A 66 12.85 -6.89 6.19
C PHE A 66 11.52 -6.38 5.59
N PHE A 67 11.26 -5.07 5.58
CA PHE A 67 10.13 -4.52 4.82
C PHE A 67 10.63 -3.46 3.85
N SER A 68 10.59 -3.85 2.58
CA SER A 68 10.79 -3.08 1.35
C SER A 68 10.97 -1.57 1.53
N GLU A 69 12.22 -1.13 1.40
CA GLU A 69 12.67 0.26 1.23
C GLU A 69 12.13 0.94 -0.04
N THR A 70 11.10 0.40 -0.70
CA THR A 70 10.48 1.04 -1.86
C THR A 70 9.34 1.99 -1.50
N ALA A 71 8.83 1.97 -0.27
CA ALA A 71 7.62 2.71 0.08
C ALA A 71 7.85 4.07 0.75
N SER A 72 9.09 4.48 1.03
CA SER A 72 9.34 5.79 1.66
C SER A 72 10.78 6.27 1.53
N ASP A 73 11.48 5.97 0.44
CA ASP A 73 12.70 6.71 0.12
C ASP A 73 12.28 8.07 -0.48
N PRO A 74 12.58 9.22 0.14
CA PRO A 74 12.36 10.52 -0.48
C PRO A 74 13.13 10.68 -1.80
N ALA A 75 14.21 9.92 -2.04
CA ALA A 75 14.88 9.86 -3.33
C ALA A 75 14.04 9.15 -4.41
N ALA A 76 13.14 8.23 -4.03
CA ALA A 76 12.21 7.58 -4.96
C ALA A 76 11.06 8.50 -5.42
N HIS A 77 10.86 9.66 -4.78
CA HIS A 77 9.85 10.64 -5.19
C HIS A 77 10.33 11.61 -6.28
N ALA A 78 11.64 11.73 -6.51
CA ALA A 78 12.14 12.53 -7.60
C ALA A 78 12.27 11.64 -8.85
N LEU A 79 11.27 11.69 -9.75
CA LEU A 79 11.46 11.19 -11.11
C LEU A 79 12.72 11.87 -11.66
N SER A 80 13.66 11.06 -12.16
CA SER A 80 14.82 11.63 -12.83
C SER A 80 14.33 12.51 -14.00
N PRO A 81 15.05 13.59 -14.38
CA PRO A 81 14.66 14.41 -15.52
C PRO A 81 14.50 13.62 -16.82
N GLU A 82 15.25 12.54 -16.98
CA GLU A 82 15.15 11.62 -18.11
C GLU A 82 13.86 10.79 -18.06
N THR A 83 13.57 10.14 -16.92
CA THR A 83 12.32 9.40 -16.71
C THR A 83 11.10 10.30 -16.91
N ARG A 84 11.17 11.56 -16.48
CA ARG A 84 10.10 12.53 -16.69
C ARG A 84 9.86 12.79 -18.18
N ARG A 85 10.91 13.08 -18.95
CA ARG A 85 10.80 13.29 -20.41
C ARG A 85 10.28 12.07 -21.15
N GLU A 86 10.67 10.87 -20.72
CA GLU A 86 10.16 9.64 -21.29
C GLU A 86 8.65 9.50 -21.02
N LEU A 87 8.20 9.80 -19.81
CA LEU A 87 6.77 9.78 -19.46
C LEU A 87 5.97 10.88 -20.16
N GLU A 88 6.54 12.08 -20.38
CA GLU A 88 5.95 13.16 -21.20
C GLU A 88 5.78 12.69 -22.66
N THR A 89 6.78 12.03 -23.22
CA THR A 89 6.72 11.47 -24.58
C THR A 89 5.63 10.40 -24.71
N LEU A 90 5.42 9.62 -23.65
CA LEU A 90 4.39 8.58 -23.58
C LEU A 90 3.00 9.14 -23.19
N GLY A 91 2.89 10.42 -22.84
CA GLY A 91 1.63 11.08 -22.48
C GLY A 91 1.09 10.75 -21.08
N TYR A 92 1.93 10.26 -20.16
CA TYR A 92 1.54 9.96 -18.77
C TYR A 92 1.63 11.17 -17.83
N VAL A 93 2.37 12.21 -18.22
CA VAL A 93 2.58 13.44 -17.44
C VAL A 93 2.61 14.65 -18.39
N ASP A 94 2.15 15.81 -17.91
CA ASP A 94 2.16 17.11 -18.61
C ASP A 94 3.35 18.00 -18.19
#